data_AF-A0A2E5XGB9-F1
#
_entry.id   AF-A0A2E5XGB9-F1
#
_cell.length_a   1.000
_cell.length_b   1.000
_cell.length_c   1.000
_cell.angle_alpha   90.00
_cell.angle_beta   90.00
_cell.angle_gamma   90.00
#
_symmetry.space_group_name_H-M   'P 1'
#
loop_
_entity.id
_entity.type
_entity.pdbx_description
1 polymer ?
#
loop_
_entity_poly.entity_id
_entity_poly.type
_entity_poly.pdbx_seq_one_letter_code
_entity_poly.pdbx_strand_id
1 'polypeptide(L)'
;MRFLLFALPVAIGISTILVQAQDDSLLRTRSWVSKEGKSLKATLTRVTASGIRLRVARSGKVIEVPLERLSIADRQATMAWLRENPDGLVPPRPPFRWPDRYQGEQQPKVTYERYDRQQRAHLFSARYYTLLSDNKLSESTVSKCAAVFNAVVGALDSLPLALAPVPLEAENRYQAFLFSSRAEYQRRGGPPNSAGVYIPSRNLTMMPYASLGIVKKGTNWVFDGTRRDFGVLIHELTHQALLRRWAFLPVWFHEGIAEYMQAMPYRSGQFLFTNPGAAVSKHIRDGIGRLYEEFPCTRLESLLTLELRMWNQINSVDPRRSLRNYASAEIAVCYFMHADGAGDGSHFISWIHDLKRAARSAGNNWPARKRALTEKHLLRGRSWSEVEGEIRKFLRQKGLRVVFSR
;
A
#
# COMPACT_ATOMS: atom_id res chain seq x y z
N MET A 1 19.30 -69.72 -19.75
CA MET A 1 18.99 -68.51 -20.54
C MET A 1 18.18 -67.55 -19.69
N ARG A 2 18.82 -66.52 -19.11
CA ARG A 2 18.16 -65.39 -18.44
C ARG A 2 18.72 -64.12 -19.09
N PHE A 3 17.86 -63.36 -19.76
CA PHE A 3 18.22 -62.06 -20.33
C PHE A 3 18.23 -61.00 -19.22
N LEU A 4 19.39 -60.37 -19.03
CA LEU A 4 19.54 -59.11 -18.29
C LEU A 4 19.09 -57.96 -19.18
N LEU A 5 18.14 -57.16 -18.70
CA LEU A 5 17.79 -55.85 -19.27
C LEU A 5 18.38 -54.77 -18.34
N PHE A 6 19.40 -54.07 -18.83
CA PHE A 6 19.97 -52.88 -18.21
C PHE A 6 19.02 -51.70 -18.43
N ALA A 7 18.52 -51.11 -17.34
CA ALA A 7 17.87 -49.81 -17.36
C ALA A 7 18.93 -48.72 -17.05
N LEU A 8 19.21 -47.88 -18.05
CA LEU A 8 20.01 -46.65 -17.92
C LEU A 8 19.25 -45.62 -17.06
N PRO A 9 19.91 -44.90 -16.14
CA PRO A 9 19.29 -43.76 -15.49
C PRO A 9 19.30 -42.56 -16.44
N VAL A 10 18.11 -42.11 -16.83
CA VAL A 10 17.91 -40.80 -17.46
C VAL A 10 18.19 -39.74 -16.40
N ALA A 11 19.35 -39.10 -16.52
CA ALA A 11 19.67 -37.90 -15.74
C ALA A 11 18.74 -36.77 -16.20
N ILE A 12 17.66 -36.56 -15.46
CA ILE A 12 16.83 -35.35 -15.59
C ILE A 12 17.65 -34.21 -15.01
N GLY A 13 18.31 -33.46 -15.90
CA GLY A 13 18.94 -32.19 -15.57
C GLY A 13 17.88 -31.24 -15.02
N ILE A 14 17.87 -31.07 -13.71
CA ILE A 14 17.14 -29.99 -13.05
C ILE A 14 17.83 -28.71 -13.49
N SER A 15 17.24 -28.01 -14.46
CA SER A 15 17.64 -26.67 -14.85
C SER A 15 17.61 -25.75 -13.64
N THR A 16 18.79 -25.52 -13.06
CA THR A 16 19.08 -24.49 -12.07
C THR A 16 18.91 -23.11 -12.70
N ILE A 17 17.67 -22.64 -12.79
CA ILE A 17 17.35 -21.21 -12.97
C ILE A 17 16.66 -20.75 -11.69
N LEU A 18 17.36 -20.76 -10.56
CA LEU A 18 16.74 -20.41 -9.28
C LEU A 18 17.68 -19.79 -8.24
N VAL A 19 18.70 -19.03 -8.66
CA VAL A 19 19.35 -18.02 -7.80
C VAL A 19 19.85 -16.86 -8.66
N GLN A 20 19.07 -15.78 -8.82
CA GLN A 20 19.59 -14.56 -9.45
C GLN A 20 18.96 -13.25 -8.92
N ALA A 21 18.38 -13.27 -7.73
CA ALA A 21 17.66 -12.10 -7.18
C ALA A 21 18.42 -11.28 -6.13
N GLN A 22 19.72 -11.53 -5.88
CA GLN A 22 20.52 -10.74 -4.92
C GLN A 22 21.74 -10.01 -5.52
N ASP A 23 22.06 -10.23 -6.79
CA ASP A 23 23.34 -9.77 -7.40
C ASP A 23 23.16 -8.87 -8.62
N ASP A 24 22.06 -8.09 -8.68
CA ASP A 24 22.00 -7.01 -9.67
C ASP A 24 23.00 -5.90 -9.30
N SER A 25 24.11 -5.87 -10.03
CA SER A 25 25.20 -4.92 -9.85
C SER A 25 24.75 -3.46 -10.01
N LEU A 26 23.67 -3.20 -10.75
CA LEU A 26 23.13 -1.85 -10.96
C LEU A 26 22.52 -1.28 -9.67
N LEU A 27 21.96 -2.15 -8.84
CA LEU A 27 21.26 -1.76 -7.62
C LEU A 27 22.21 -1.64 -6.41
N ARG A 28 23.46 -2.12 -6.50
CA ARG A 28 24.49 -1.98 -5.46
C ARG A 28 25.07 -0.56 -5.44
N THR A 29 25.68 -0.18 -4.31
CA THR A 29 26.52 1.02 -4.29
C THR A 29 27.69 0.81 -5.26
N ARG A 30 27.72 1.60 -6.32
CA ARG A 30 28.72 1.50 -7.39
C ARG A 30 29.16 2.88 -7.84
N SER A 31 30.19 2.92 -8.67
CA SER A 31 30.59 4.13 -9.38
C SER A 31 29.67 4.33 -10.58
N TRP A 32 28.95 5.45 -10.60
CA TRP A 32 28.18 5.95 -11.75
C TRP A 32 29.03 6.94 -12.52
N VAL A 33 29.06 6.83 -13.84
CA VAL A 33 29.94 7.63 -14.71
C VAL A 33 29.10 8.55 -15.57
N SER A 34 29.46 9.82 -15.64
CA SER A 34 28.83 10.79 -16.54
C SER A 34 29.35 10.67 -17.97
N LYS A 35 28.67 11.28 -18.93
CA LYS A 35 29.14 11.33 -20.33
C LYS A 35 30.50 12.03 -20.48
N GLU A 36 30.86 12.91 -19.54
CA GLU A 36 32.16 13.59 -19.46
C GLU A 36 33.23 12.79 -18.67
N GLY A 37 32.94 11.55 -18.29
CA GLY A 37 33.88 10.66 -17.59
C GLY A 37 34.01 10.90 -16.08
N LYS A 38 33.20 11.80 -15.50
CA LYS A 38 33.21 12.04 -14.04
C LYS A 38 32.51 10.89 -13.31
N SER A 39 33.08 10.45 -12.20
CA SER A 39 32.54 9.34 -11.40
C SER A 39 31.88 9.80 -10.10
N LEU A 40 30.83 9.09 -9.70
CA LEU A 40 30.09 9.32 -8.46
C LEU A 40 29.75 7.98 -7.80
N LYS A 41 30.24 7.74 -6.57
CA LYS A 41 29.81 6.59 -5.79
C LYS A 41 28.41 6.83 -5.22
N ALA A 42 27.45 6.04 -5.68
CA ALA A 42 26.05 6.16 -5.29
C ALA A 42 25.28 4.84 -5.44
N THR A 43 24.11 4.79 -4.80
CA THR A 43 23.14 3.70 -4.93
C THR A 43 21.93 4.19 -5.71
N LEU A 44 21.44 3.39 -6.66
CA LEU A 44 20.21 3.67 -7.39
C LEU A 44 19.00 3.60 -6.46
N THR A 45 18.14 4.62 -6.50
CA THR A 45 16.90 4.66 -5.70
C THR A 45 15.64 4.73 -6.55
N ARG A 46 15.73 5.17 -7.82
CA ARG A 46 14.61 5.20 -8.76
C ARG A 46 15.13 5.32 -10.20
N VAL A 47 14.39 4.78 -11.16
CA VAL A 47 14.56 5.03 -12.59
C VAL A 47 13.28 5.63 -13.16
N THR A 48 13.39 6.56 -14.11
CA THR A 48 12.29 7.05 -14.94
C THR A 48 12.70 6.96 -16.42
N ALA A 49 11.77 7.27 -17.33
CA ALA A 49 12.08 7.36 -18.75
C ALA A 49 13.04 8.52 -19.10
N SER A 50 13.21 9.50 -18.20
CA SER A 50 14.02 10.70 -18.40
C SER A 50 15.30 10.74 -17.56
N GLY A 51 15.38 9.98 -16.46
CA GLY A 51 16.49 10.08 -15.52
C GLY A 51 16.56 8.95 -14.49
N ILE A 52 17.54 9.07 -13.62
CA ILE A 52 17.70 8.23 -12.43
C ILE A 52 17.80 9.09 -11.19
N ARG A 53 17.36 8.54 -10.05
CA ARG A 53 17.67 9.09 -8.74
C ARG A 53 18.73 8.25 -8.06
N LEU A 54 19.75 8.93 -7.56
CA LEU A 54 20.92 8.35 -6.93
C LEU A 54 21.05 8.87 -5.50
N ARG A 55 21.27 7.97 -4.54
CA ARG A 55 21.69 8.31 -3.19
C ARG A 55 23.21 8.30 -3.13
N VAL A 56 23.83 9.47 -2.97
CA VAL A 56 25.29 9.62 -2.90
C VAL A 56 25.83 8.95 -1.64
N ALA A 57 26.83 8.08 -1.79
CA ALA A 57 27.32 7.24 -0.68
C ALA A 57 27.92 8.07 0.47
N ARG A 58 28.65 9.16 0.16
CA ARG A 58 29.33 9.99 1.17
C ARG A 58 28.39 10.88 1.97
N SER A 59 27.38 11.47 1.32
CA SER A 59 26.52 12.48 1.94
C SER A 59 25.11 11.98 2.26
N GLY A 60 24.71 10.82 1.73
CA GLY A 60 23.34 10.32 1.81
C GLY A 60 22.32 11.15 1.02
N LYS A 61 22.74 12.25 0.36
CA LYS A 61 21.89 13.13 -0.44
C LYS A 61 21.36 12.38 -1.65
N VAL A 62 20.07 12.54 -1.92
CA VAL A 62 19.44 12.05 -3.15
C VAL A 62 19.57 13.13 -4.22
N ILE A 63 20.08 12.76 -5.39
CA ILE A 63 20.18 13.63 -6.56
C ILE A 63 19.45 12.99 -7.74
N GLU A 64 18.98 13.82 -8.66
CA GLU A 64 18.41 13.38 -9.93
C GLU A 64 19.40 13.62 -11.07
N VAL A 65 19.63 12.60 -11.89
CA VAL A 65 20.58 12.63 -13.00
C VAL A 65 19.82 12.26 -14.28
N PRO A 66 19.71 13.17 -15.26
CA PRO A 66 19.12 12.88 -16.56
C PRO A 66 19.87 11.75 -17.28
N LEU A 67 19.14 10.90 -18.01
CA LEU A 67 19.73 9.74 -18.70
C LEU A 67 20.78 10.15 -19.73
N GLU A 68 20.60 11.29 -20.40
CA GLU A 68 21.56 11.82 -21.37
C GLU A 68 22.87 12.30 -20.76
N ARG A 69 22.94 12.48 -19.44
CA ARG A 69 24.17 12.82 -18.72
C ARG A 69 24.96 11.61 -18.26
N LEU A 70 24.40 10.41 -18.33
CA LEU A 70 25.11 9.17 -17.99
C LEU A 70 26.05 8.74 -19.11
N SER A 71 27.08 7.99 -18.76
CA SER A 71 27.90 7.26 -19.71
C SER A 71 27.04 6.31 -20.56
N ILE A 72 27.52 5.95 -21.75
CA ILE A 72 26.80 5.03 -22.64
C ILE A 72 26.49 3.70 -21.92
N ALA A 73 27.46 3.17 -21.17
CA ALA A 73 27.32 1.92 -20.43
C ALA A 73 26.26 2.02 -19.31
N ASP A 74 26.31 3.05 -18.46
CA ASP A 74 25.33 3.21 -17.38
C ASP A 74 23.93 3.49 -17.93
N ARG A 75 23.83 4.26 -19.03
CA ARG A 75 22.56 4.51 -19.71
C ARG A 75 21.96 3.22 -20.27
N GLN A 76 22.75 2.38 -20.95
CA GLN A 76 22.29 1.11 -21.49
C GLN A 76 21.85 0.13 -20.39
N ALA A 77 22.64 0.01 -19.32
CA ALA A 77 22.30 -0.85 -18.18
C ALA A 77 21.01 -0.37 -17.49
N THR A 78 20.87 0.94 -17.29
CA THR A 78 19.66 1.54 -16.71
C THR A 78 18.43 1.28 -17.57
N MET A 79 18.54 1.45 -18.89
CA MET A 79 17.43 1.19 -19.82
C MET A 79 17.08 -0.30 -19.90
N ALA A 80 18.06 -1.20 -19.85
CA ALA A 80 17.82 -2.64 -19.78
C ALA A 80 17.04 -2.99 -18.50
N TRP A 81 17.49 -2.47 -17.36
CA TRP A 81 16.82 -2.67 -16.08
C TRP A 81 15.40 -2.10 -16.07
N LEU A 82 15.18 -0.91 -16.64
CA LEU A 82 13.85 -0.29 -16.73
C LEU A 82 12.88 -1.10 -17.60
N ARG A 83 13.35 -1.78 -18.66
CA ARG A 83 12.51 -2.69 -19.45
C ARG A 83 12.00 -3.86 -18.63
N GLU A 84 12.84 -4.39 -17.74
CA GLU A 84 12.46 -5.47 -16.82
C GLU A 84 11.64 -4.95 -15.62
N ASN A 85 11.78 -3.66 -15.30
CA ASN A 85 11.17 -2.98 -14.16
C ASN A 85 10.47 -1.67 -14.59
N PRO A 86 9.37 -1.75 -15.37
CA PRO A 86 8.78 -0.59 -16.05
C PRO A 86 8.23 0.51 -15.11
N ASP A 87 7.97 0.18 -13.85
CA ASP A 87 7.58 1.17 -12.83
C ASP A 87 8.76 1.95 -12.22
N GLY A 88 9.99 1.55 -12.56
CA GLY A 88 11.20 2.25 -12.14
C GLY A 88 11.52 2.13 -10.65
N LEU A 89 10.81 1.24 -9.91
CA LEU A 89 10.93 1.12 -8.47
C LEU A 89 12.03 0.16 -8.08
N VAL A 90 13.04 0.68 -7.39
CA VAL A 90 14.09 -0.14 -6.79
C VAL A 90 13.53 -0.79 -5.52
N PRO A 91 13.64 -2.12 -5.35
CA PRO A 91 13.28 -2.78 -4.11
C PRO A 91 14.08 -2.20 -2.93
N PRO A 92 13.45 -1.96 -1.77
CA PRO A 92 14.12 -1.44 -0.60
C PRO A 92 15.14 -2.47 -0.10
N ARG A 93 16.19 -2.01 0.56
CA ARG A 93 17.29 -2.86 1.06
C ARG A 93 17.48 -2.67 2.56
N PRO A 94 17.92 -3.72 3.28
CA PRO A 94 18.30 -3.60 4.68
C PRO A 94 19.42 -2.55 4.89
N PRO A 95 19.49 -1.92 6.07
CA PRO A 95 18.51 -2.03 7.16
C PRO A 95 17.21 -1.28 6.82
N PHE A 96 16.08 -1.94 7.04
CA PHE A 96 14.76 -1.31 6.90
C PHE A 96 14.52 -0.40 8.10
N ARG A 97 14.18 0.87 7.84
CA ARG A 97 13.89 1.84 8.89
C ARG A 97 12.42 2.18 8.84
N TRP A 98 11.67 1.70 9.83
CA TRP A 98 10.30 2.13 10.06
C TRP A 98 10.33 3.55 10.64
N PRO A 99 9.55 4.49 10.09
CA PRO A 99 9.46 5.83 10.66
C PRO A 99 8.67 5.76 11.97
N ASP A 100 9.03 6.58 12.96
CA ASP A 100 8.17 6.83 14.13
C ASP A 100 7.04 7.81 13.81
N ARG A 101 7.27 8.67 12.82
CA ARG A 101 6.38 9.76 12.43
C ARG A 101 6.54 10.08 10.95
N TYR A 102 5.43 10.38 10.31
CA TYR A 102 5.41 11.17 9.08
C TYR A 102 4.80 12.55 9.38
N GLN A 103 5.43 13.62 8.87
CA GLN A 103 4.91 14.99 8.97
C GLN A 103 4.75 15.59 7.58
N GLY A 104 3.50 15.79 7.16
CA GLY A 104 3.14 16.52 5.96
C GLY A 104 2.79 17.98 6.23
N GLU A 105 2.36 18.67 5.18
CA GLU A 105 1.79 20.02 5.25
C GLU A 105 0.43 19.99 5.96
N GLN A 106 0.23 20.88 6.93
CA GLN A 106 -1.05 20.95 7.67
C GLN A 106 -2.15 21.70 6.90
N GLN A 107 -1.74 22.67 6.07
CA GLN A 107 -2.60 23.50 5.24
C GLN A 107 -1.96 23.65 3.85
N PRO A 108 -1.96 22.58 3.03
CA PRO A 108 -1.41 22.65 1.70
C PRO A 108 -2.17 23.67 0.86
N LYS A 109 -1.46 24.31 -0.07
CA LYS A 109 -2.08 25.21 -1.05
C LYS A 109 -3.09 24.44 -1.90
N VAL A 110 -4.26 25.01 -2.05
CA VAL A 110 -5.32 24.54 -2.95
C VAL A 110 -5.73 25.70 -3.84
N THR A 111 -6.03 25.41 -5.10
CA THR A 111 -6.48 26.40 -6.08
C THR A 111 -7.90 26.05 -6.51
N TYR A 112 -8.85 26.96 -6.36
CA TYR A 112 -10.14 26.82 -7.02
C TYR A 112 -9.98 27.06 -8.52
N GLU A 113 -10.34 26.08 -9.34
CA GLU A 113 -10.18 26.17 -10.79
C GLU A 113 -11.44 26.74 -11.43
N ARG A 114 -12.57 26.04 -11.26
CA ARG A 114 -13.85 26.39 -11.89
C ARG A 114 -15.01 25.56 -11.36
N TYR A 115 -16.22 25.90 -11.79
CA TYR A 115 -17.36 24.98 -11.77
C TYR A 115 -17.42 24.22 -13.11
N ASP A 116 -17.35 22.90 -13.05
CA ASP A 116 -17.51 22.01 -14.19
C ASP A 116 -18.99 21.67 -14.38
N ARG A 117 -19.59 22.15 -15.48
CA ARG A 117 -21.01 21.94 -15.78
C ARG A 117 -21.34 20.49 -16.12
N GLN A 118 -20.42 19.76 -16.75
CA GLN A 118 -20.63 18.35 -17.12
C GLN A 118 -20.63 17.47 -15.87
N GLN A 119 -19.68 17.72 -14.98
CA GLN A 119 -19.60 16.98 -13.72
C GLN A 119 -20.56 17.52 -12.65
N ARG A 120 -21.12 18.72 -12.86
CA ARG A 120 -21.92 19.49 -11.89
C ARG A 120 -21.18 19.61 -10.55
N ALA A 121 -19.92 20.04 -10.63
CA ALA A 121 -19.01 20.05 -9.49
C ALA A 121 -18.06 21.23 -9.53
N HIS A 122 -17.70 21.74 -8.35
CA HIS A 122 -16.61 22.65 -8.13
C HIS A 122 -15.29 21.89 -8.13
N LEU A 123 -14.35 22.32 -8.97
CA LEU A 123 -13.03 21.73 -9.11
C LEU A 123 -12.00 22.53 -8.32
N PHE A 124 -11.22 21.81 -7.52
CA PHE A 124 -10.07 22.34 -6.81
C PHE A 124 -8.85 21.50 -7.14
N SER A 125 -7.70 22.15 -7.31
CA SER A 125 -6.44 21.48 -7.54
C SER A 125 -5.52 21.57 -6.32
N ALA A 126 -4.83 20.47 -6.04
CA ALA A 126 -3.81 20.34 -5.02
C ALA A 126 -2.60 19.58 -5.61
N ARG A 127 -1.53 19.42 -4.82
CA ARG A 127 -0.27 18.79 -5.28
C ARG A 127 -0.48 17.45 -5.99
N TYR A 128 -1.12 16.49 -5.32
CA TYR A 128 -1.32 15.13 -5.86
C TYR A 128 -2.76 14.85 -6.31
N TYR A 129 -3.70 15.76 -6.05
CA TYR A 129 -5.13 15.49 -6.19
C TYR A 129 -5.88 16.61 -6.92
N THR A 130 -6.93 16.20 -7.63
CA THR A 130 -8.04 17.04 -8.05
C THR A 130 -9.24 16.70 -7.17
N LEU A 131 -9.74 17.68 -6.42
CA LEU A 131 -10.92 17.53 -5.58
C LEU A 131 -12.14 18.09 -6.31
N LEU A 132 -13.19 17.29 -6.37
CA LEU A 132 -14.50 17.63 -6.90
C LEU A 132 -15.50 17.74 -5.76
N SER A 133 -16.45 18.66 -5.91
CA SER A 133 -17.41 18.94 -4.85
C SER A 133 -18.74 19.42 -5.42
N ASP A 134 -19.86 18.79 -5.06
CA ASP A 134 -21.19 19.15 -5.59
C ASP A 134 -21.69 20.53 -5.11
N ASN A 135 -21.08 21.05 -4.04
CA ASN A 135 -21.24 22.40 -3.53
C ASN A 135 -19.88 23.08 -3.38
N LYS A 136 -19.84 24.41 -3.49
CA LYS A 136 -18.61 25.18 -3.29
C LYS A 136 -18.19 25.11 -1.82
N LEU A 137 -17.05 24.47 -1.57
CA LEU A 137 -16.38 24.48 -0.27
C LEU A 137 -15.46 25.69 -0.17
N SER A 138 -15.20 26.14 1.06
CA SER A 138 -14.16 27.14 1.31
C SER A 138 -12.78 26.52 1.08
N GLU A 139 -11.80 27.34 0.68
CA GLU A 139 -10.41 26.87 0.50
C GLU A 139 -9.84 26.24 1.78
N SER A 140 -10.22 26.75 2.97
CA SER A 140 -9.81 26.15 4.25
C SER A 140 -10.34 24.72 4.43
N THR A 141 -11.60 24.46 4.06
CA THR A 141 -12.19 23.10 4.11
C THR A 141 -11.48 22.19 3.12
N VAL A 142 -11.27 22.65 1.87
CA VAL A 142 -10.59 21.87 0.83
C VAL A 142 -9.12 21.61 1.19
N SER A 143 -8.42 22.59 1.76
CA SER A 143 -7.03 22.47 2.21
C SER A 143 -6.86 21.43 3.31
N LYS A 144 -7.79 21.35 4.28
CA LYS A 144 -7.79 20.30 5.31
C LYS A 144 -7.99 18.91 4.73
N CYS A 145 -8.89 18.77 3.75
CA CYS A 145 -9.00 17.52 3.01
C CYS A 145 -7.67 17.20 2.32
N ALA A 146 -7.13 18.14 1.53
CA ALA A 146 -5.85 18.00 0.81
C ALA A 146 -4.67 17.65 1.73
N ALA A 147 -4.67 18.08 3.00
CA ALA A 147 -3.68 17.68 3.99
C ALA A 147 -3.74 16.17 4.30
N VAL A 148 -4.93 15.57 4.39
CA VAL A 148 -5.10 14.11 4.55
C VAL A 148 -4.57 13.40 3.31
N PHE A 149 -4.98 13.85 2.13
CA PHE A 149 -4.57 13.30 0.85
C PHE A 149 -3.05 13.25 0.69
N ASN A 150 -2.38 14.39 0.88
CA ASN A 150 -0.93 14.47 0.78
C ASN A 150 -0.25 13.63 1.87
N ALA A 151 -0.83 13.57 3.07
CA ALA A 151 -0.25 12.82 4.16
C ALA A 151 -0.33 11.30 3.96
N VAL A 152 -1.41 10.76 3.39
CA VAL A 152 -1.49 9.32 3.06
C VAL A 152 -0.40 8.95 2.06
N VAL A 153 -0.25 9.72 0.97
CA VAL A 153 0.80 9.49 -0.02
C VAL A 153 2.18 9.56 0.63
N GLY A 154 2.47 10.62 1.39
CA GLY A 154 3.79 10.77 1.99
C GLY A 154 4.09 9.76 3.09
N ALA A 155 3.09 9.36 3.88
CA ALA A 155 3.24 8.36 4.92
C ALA A 155 3.53 6.98 4.31
N LEU A 156 2.77 6.55 3.31
CA LEU A 156 3.03 5.32 2.56
C LEU A 156 4.42 5.32 1.90
N ASP A 157 4.87 6.47 1.38
CA ASP A 157 6.20 6.62 0.76
C ASP A 157 7.34 6.57 1.80
N SER A 158 7.04 6.94 3.05
CA SER A 158 8.00 6.88 4.16
C SER A 158 8.18 5.47 4.75
N LEU A 159 7.25 4.55 4.49
CA LEU A 159 7.37 3.16 4.93
C LEU A 159 8.46 2.43 4.12
N PRO A 160 9.22 1.49 4.71
CA PRO A 160 10.27 0.74 4.03
C PRO A 160 9.73 -0.33 3.04
N LEU A 161 8.52 -0.13 2.52
CA LEU A 161 7.83 -1.04 1.60
C LEU A 161 8.10 -0.71 0.13
N ALA A 162 8.54 0.52 -0.16
CA ALA A 162 8.76 1.05 -1.51
C ALA A 162 7.54 0.88 -2.44
N LEU A 163 6.36 1.21 -1.93
CA LEU A 163 5.10 1.10 -2.68
C LEU A 163 4.97 2.18 -3.75
N ALA A 164 5.76 3.26 -3.67
CA ALA A 164 5.69 4.44 -4.52
C ALA A 164 4.24 4.91 -4.73
N PRO A 165 3.62 5.49 -3.70
CA PRO A 165 2.23 5.95 -3.76
C PRO A 165 2.05 7.26 -4.55
N VAL A 166 3.14 7.93 -4.94
CA VAL A 166 3.07 9.21 -5.68
C VAL A 166 2.62 8.94 -7.13
N PRO A 167 1.59 9.63 -7.68
CA PRO A 167 1.20 9.53 -9.09
C PRO A 167 2.39 9.73 -10.03
N LEU A 168 2.49 8.94 -11.10
CA LEU A 168 3.48 9.23 -12.14
C LEU A 168 3.06 10.52 -12.86
N GLU A 169 4.03 11.26 -13.42
CA GLU A 169 3.73 12.51 -14.16
C GLU A 169 2.72 12.27 -15.30
N ALA A 170 2.76 11.09 -15.93
CA ALA A 170 1.83 10.69 -16.97
C ALA A 170 0.45 10.19 -16.47
N GLU A 171 0.26 9.99 -15.16
CA GLU A 171 -0.94 9.34 -14.60
C GLU A 171 -2.08 10.30 -14.21
N ASN A 172 -1.92 11.60 -14.48
CA ASN A 172 -2.75 12.67 -13.93
C ASN A 172 -2.78 12.65 -12.39
N ARG A 173 -3.32 13.71 -11.79
CA ARG A 173 -3.58 13.72 -10.33
C ARG A 173 -4.64 12.70 -9.98
N TYR A 174 -4.55 12.13 -8.77
CA TYR A 174 -5.63 11.33 -8.20
C TYR A 174 -6.91 12.17 -8.08
N GLN A 175 -8.06 11.53 -8.11
CA GLN A 175 -9.35 12.23 -8.03
C GLN A 175 -10.14 11.82 -6.81
N ALA A 176 -10.78 12.81 -6.18
CA ALA A 176 -11.76 12.57 -5.12
C ALA A 176 -12.98 13.46 -5.30
N PHE A 177 -14.17 12.90 -5.12
CA PHE A 177 -15.45 13.61 -5.21
C PHE A 177 -16.15 13.59 -3.86
N LEU A 178 -16.32 14.78 -3.29
CA LEU A 178 -17.01 15.04 -2.04
C LEU A 178 -18.48 15.44 -2.30
N PHE A 179 -19.42 14.86 -1.55
CA PHE A 179 -20.85 15.05 -1.78
C PHE A 179 -21.56 15.64 -0.57
N SER A 180 -22.32 16.71 -0.78
CA SER A 180 -23.14 17.37 0.24
C SER A 180 -24.24 16.51 0.83
N SER A 181 -24.67 15.46 0.12
CA SER A 181 -25.73 14.55 0.56
C SER A 181 -25.43 13.10 0.20
N ARG A 182 -25.94 12.17 1.02
CA ARG A 182 -25.87 10.73 0.75
C ARG A 182 -26.65 10.34 -0.50
N ALA A 183 -27.72 11.07 -0.82
CA ALA A 183 -28.49 10.87 -2.04
C ALA A 183 -27.68 11.18 -3.30
N GLU A 184 -26.92 12.29 -3.34
CA GLU A 184 -26.04 12.58 -4.49
C GLU A 184 -24.90 11.57 -4.60
N TYR A 185 -24.30 11.19 -3.47
CA TYR A 185 -23.30 10.12 -3.41
C TYR A 185 -23.81 8.82 -4.06
N GLN A 186 -25.00 8.36 -3.70
CA GLN A 186 -25.62 7.16 -4.27
C GLN A 186 -25.97 7.33 -5.75
N ARG A 187 -26.56 8.47 -6.14
CA ARG A 187 -26.86 8.77 -7.56
C ARG A 187 -25.61 8.71 -8.45
N ARG A 188 -24.43 9.01 -7.90
CA ARG A 188 -23.14 9.01 -8.62
C ARG A 188 -22.42 7.65 -8.58
N GLY A 189 -23.07 6.62 -8.05
CA GLY A 189 -22.57 5.24 -8.00
C GLY A 189 -21.97 4.83 -6.65
N GLY A 190 -22.12 5.63 -5.59
CA GLY A 190 -21.69 5.29 -4.24
C GLY A 190 -22.56 4.19 -3.61
N PRO A 191 -21.99 3.13 -2.98
CA PRO A 191 -22.77 2.07 -2.35
C PRO A 191 -23.66 2.59 -1.19
N PRO A 192 -24.96 2.24 -1.12
CA PRO A 192 -25.91 2.82 -0.18
C PRO A 192 -25.50 2.79 1.30
N ASN A 193 -24.79 1.73 1.73
CA ASN A 193 -24.41 1.47 3.12
C ASN A 193 -22.92 1.75 3.42
N SER A 194 -22.23 2.45 2.53
CA SER A 194 -20.82 2.80 2.73
C SER A 194 -20.65 4.22 3.28
N ALA A 195 -19.62 4.42 4.10
CA ALA A 195 -19.21 5.75 4.55
C ALA A 195 -18.40 6.48 3.48
N GLY A 196 -17.81 5.76 2.53
CA GLY A 196 -17.09 6.24 1.35
C GLY A 196 -16.69 5.04 0.50
N VAL A 197 -16.11 5.29 -0.68
CA VAL A 197 -15.62 4.21 -1.54
C VAL A 197 -14.53 4.71 -2.49
N TYR A 198 -13.49 3.92 -2.71
CA TYR A 198 -12.62 4.02 -3.87
C TYR A 198 -13.15 3.12 -5.00
N ILE A 199 -13.31 3.69 -6.20
CA ILE A 199 -13.75 2.97 -7.40
C ILE A 199 -12.56 2.77 -8.35
N PRO A 200 -11.97 1.56 -8.42
CA PRO A 200 -10.77 1.29 -9.22
C PRO A 200 -10.93 1.62 -10.70
N SER A 201 -12.05 1.25 -11.31
CA SER A 201 -12.32 1.46 -12.74
C SER A 201 -12.38 2.93 -13.15
N ARG A 202 -12.63 3.83 -12.19
CA ARG A 202 -12.69 5.28 -12.39
C ARG A 202 -11.48 6.00 -11.80
N ASN A 203 -10.61 5.28 -11.09
CA ASN A 203 -9.57 5.83 -10.22
C ASN A 203 -10.08 7.00 -9.35
N LEU A 204 -11.25 6.83 -8.74
CA LEU A 204 -11.99 7.91 -8.07
C LEU A 204 -12.37 7.50 -6.65
N THR A 205 -12.00 8.32 -5.68
CA THR A 205 -12.50 8.22 -4.30
C THR A 205 -13.78 9.05 -4.16
N MET A 206 -14.84 8.49 -3.60
CA MET A 206 -16.13 9.14 -3.42
C MET A 206 -16.48 9.19 -1.92
N MET A 207 -16.87 10.36 -1.42
CA MET A 207 -17.07 10.56 0.02
C MET A 207 -18.21 11.55 0.31
N PRO A 208 -19.25 11.18 1.08
CA PRO A 208 -20.20 12.13 1.64
C PRO A 208 -19.53 13.07 2.66
N TYR A 209 -19.96 14.33 2.69
CA TYR A 209 -19.54 15.33 3.69
C TYR A 209 -19.77 14.85 5.12
N ALA A 210 -20.92 14.23 5.37
CA ALA A 210 -21.28 13.72 6.69
C ALA A 210 -20.26 12.72 7.23
N SER A 211 -19.67 11.89 6.37
CA SER A 211 -18.64 10.92 6.74
C SER A 211 -17.31 11.56 7.16
N LEU A 212 -17.06 12.79 6.71
CA LEU A 212 -15.90 13.60 7.09
C LEU A 212 -16.18 14.52 8.29
N GLY A 213 -17.43 14.54 8.78
CA GLY A 213 -17.89 15.54 9.74
C GLY A 213 -18.00 16.95 9.16
N ILE A 214 -18.18 17.11 7.85
CA ILE A 214 -18.46 18.40 7.23
C ILE A 214 -19.94 18.72 7.38
N VAL A 215 -20.25 19.87 7.97
CA VAL A 215 -21.61 20.35 8.27
C VAL A 215 -21.84 21.72 7.65
N LYS A 216 -23.11 22.04 7.40
CA LYS A 216 -23.53 23.37 6.94
C LYS A 216 -23.64 24.30 8.15
N LYS A 217 -22.93 25.43 8.13
CA LYS A 217 -23.06 26.54 9.10
C LYS A 217 -23.36 27.83 8.33
N GLY A 218 -24.61 28.29 8.40
CA GLY A 218 -25.11 29.38 7.56
C GLY A 218 -25.04 28.99 6.08
N THR A 219 -24.32 29.78 5.29
CA THR A 219 -24.08 29.53 3.86
C THR A 219 -22.84 28.67 3.58
N ASN A 220 -22.01 28.40 4.59
CA ASN A 220 -20.73 27.73 4.42
C ASN A 220 -20.77 26.25 4.84
N TRP A 221 -19.94 25.45 4.18
CA TRP A 221 -19.68 24.05 4.55
C TRP A 221 -18.30 23.95 5.22
N VAL A 222 -18.30 23.50 6.47
CA VAL A 222 -17.11 23.49 7.33
C VAL A 222 -17.03 22.20 8.13
N PHE A 223 -15.83 21.82 8.56
CA PHE A 223 -15.66 20.72 9.51
C PHE A 223 -16.30 21.08 10.86
N ASP A 224 -17.12 20.18 11.37
CA ASP A 224 -17.48 20.09 12.78
C ASP A 224 -16.22 19.71 13.56
N GLY A 225 -15.80 20.55 14.51
CA GLY A 225 -14.61 20.31 15.32
C GLY A 225 -14.69 19.06 16.18
N THR A 226 -15.90 18.56 16.45
CA THR A 226 -16.16 17.42 17.35
C THR A 226 -16.42 16.10 16.62
N ARG A 227 -16.96 16.16 15.38
CA ARG A 227 -17.33 14.99 14.57
C ARG A 227 -16.36 14.71 13.43
N ARG A 228 -15.20 15.36 13.43
CA ARG A 228 -14.20 15.17 12.38
C ARG A 228 -13.59 13.78 12.48
N ASP A 229 -13.87 12.96 11.48
CA ASP A 229 -13.28 11.64 11.31
C ASP A 229 -12.72 11.52 9.89
N PHE A 230 -11.45 11.13 9.79
CA PHE A 230 -10.77 10.91 8.51
C PHE A 230 -10.44 9.43 8.29
N GLY A 231 -10.80 8.52 9.19
CA GLY A 231 -10.41 7.11 9.12
C GLY A 231 -10.81 6.48 7.79
N VAL A 232 -12.09 6.58 7.44
CA VAL A 232 -12.62 6.06 6.16
C VAL A 232 -11.93 6.73 4.97
N LEU A 233 -11.66 8.04 5.04
CA LEU A 233 -10.92 8.71 3.97
C LEU A 233 -9.51 8.14 3.83
N ILE A 234 -8.78 7.96 4.93
CA ILE A 234 -7.43 7.38 4.93
C ILE A 234 -7.44 5.97 4.33
N HIS A 235 -8.44 5.15 4.66
CA HIS A 235 -8.63 3.81 4.09
C HIS A 235 -8.78 3.87 2.57
N GLU A 236 -9.75 4.62 2.05
CA GLU A 236 -10.01 4.68 0.61
C GLU A 236 -8.84 5.29 -0.18
N LEU A 237 -8.14 6.27 0.40
CA LEU A 237 -6.96 6.85 -0.23
C LEU A 237 -5.76 5.91 -0.25
N THR A 238 -5.67 5.01 0.73
CA THR A 238 -4.66 3.95 0.71
C THR A 238 -4.91 3.00 -0.45
N HIS A 239 -6.16 2.61 -0.72
CA HIS A 239 -6.50 1.85 -1.92
C HIS A 239 -6.11 2.59 -3.20
N GLN A 240 -6.49 3.86 -3.32
CA GLN A 240 -6.19 4.67 -4.50
C GLN A 240 -4.69 4.83 -4.76
N ALA A 241 -3.90 5.00 -3.70
CA ALA A 241 -2.46 5.15 -3.78
C ALA A 241 -1.74 3.87 -4.24
N LEU A 242 -2.34 2.68 -4.02
CA LEU A 242 -1.68 1.39 -4.20
C LEU A 242 -2.20 0.58 -5.37
N LEU A 243 -3.52 0.49 -5.54
CA LEU A 243 -4.15 -0.58 -6.30
C LEU A 243 -3.69 -0.63 -7.76
N ARG A 244 -3.55 0.50 -8.45
CA ARG A 244 -3.13 0.52 -9.87
C ARG A 244 -1.77 -0.12 -10.12
N ARG A 245 -0.79 0.07 -9.22
CA ARG A 245 0.58 -0.47 -9.38
C ARG A 245 0.78 -1.82 -8.71
N TRP A 246 -0.08 -2.13 -7.73
CA TRP A 246 0.06 -3.29 -6.87
C TRP A 246 -1.14 -4.24 -6.92
N ALA A 247 -1.98 -4.17 -7.95
CA ALA A 247 -3.21 -4.97 -8.10
C ALA A 247 -3.01 -6.50 -8.05
N PHE A 248 -1.78 -6.98 -8.23
CA PHE A 248 -1.46 -8.40 -8.10
C PHE A 248 -1.39 -8.86 -6.64
N LEU A 249 -1.25 -7.94 -5.68
CA LEU A 249 -1.23 -8.29 -4.27
C LEU A 249 -2.60 -8.86 -3.85
N PRO A 250 -2.62 -9.83 -2.92
CA PRO A 250 -3.87 -10.46 -2.49
C PRO A 250 -4.77 -9.46 -1.74
N VAL A 251 -6.08 -9.72 -1.76
CA VAL A 251 -7.10 -8.84 -1.15
C VAL A 251 -6.84 -8.57 0.34
N TRP A 252 -6.37 -9.57 1.10
CA TRP A 252 -6.02 -9.38 2.51
C TRP A 252 -4.91 -8.33 2.69
N PHE A 253 -3.97 -8.20 1.76
CA PHE A 253 -2.95 -7.17 1.84
C PHE A 253 -3.57 -5.79 1.60
N HIS A 254 -4.36 -5.63 0.53
CA HIS A 254 -4.96 -4.36 0.17
C HIS A 254 -5.86 -3.82 1.28
N GLU A 255 -6.72 -4.66 1.83
CA GLU A 255 -7.61 -4.27 2.93
C GLU A 255 -6.83 -4.11 4.24
N GLY A 256 -5.88 -5.02 4.52
CA GLY A 256 -5.09 -4.95 5.73
C GLY A 256 -4.19 -3.71 5.81
N ILE A 257 -3.60 -3.26 4.70
CA ILE A 257 -2.78 -2.03 4.70
C ILE A 257 -3.64 -0.77 4.79
N ALA A 258 -4.84 -0.78 4.20
CA ALA A 258 -5.79 0.33 4.31
C ALA A 258 -6.30 0.48 5.76
N GLU A 259 -6.66 -0.63 6.40
CA GLU A 259 -7.04 -0.65 7.82
C GLU A 259 -5.85 -0.28 8.74
N TYR A 260 -4.66 -0.78 8.44
CA TYR A 260 -3.45 -0.40 9.19
C TYR A 260 -3.23 1.12 9.14
N MET A 261 -3.32 1.73 7.96
CA MET A 261 -3.17 3.18 7.81
C MET A 261 -4.29 3.94 8.53
N GLN A 262 -5.53 3.45 8.47
CA GLN A 262 -6.67 4.02 9.21
C GLN A 262 -6.47 3.96 10.73
N ALA A 263 -5.88 2.88 11.24
CA ALA A 263 -5.62 2.69 12.66
C ALA A 263 -4.52 3.61 13.21
N MET A 264 -3.60 4.07 12.37
CA MET A 264 -2.51 4.92 12.82
C MET A 264 -3.03 6.29 13.26
N PRO A 265 -2.60 6.80 14.44
CA PRO A 265 -3.04 8.11 14.89
C PRO A 265 -2.71 9.19 13.86
N TYR A 266 -3.75 9.88 13.41
CA TYR A 266 -3.66 10.98 12.45
C TYR A 266 -4.12 12.30 13.06
N ARG A 267 -3.34 13.37 12.84
CA ARG A 267 -3.75 14.74 13.18
C ARG A 267 -3.09 15.75 12.26
N SER A 268 -3.89 16.53 11.54
CA SER A 268 -3.42 17.70 10.78
C SER A 268 -2.21 17.41 9.87
N GLY A 269 -2.30 16.40 9.01
CA GLY A 269 -1.22 16.03 8.08
C GLY A 269 -0.10 15.19 8.68
N GLN A 270 -0.22 14.76 9.94
CA GLN A 270 0.75 13.93 10.63
C GLN A 270 0.21 12.51 10.85
N PHE A 271 1.07 11.51 10.66
CA PHE A 271 0.87 10.13 11.12
C PHE A 271 1.89 9.77 12.21
N LEU A 272 1.45 9.01 13.21
CA LEU A 272 2.33 8.41 14.22
C LEU A 272 2.39 6.89 14.03
N PHE A 273 3.61 6.37 14.08
CA PHE A 273 3.95 4.96 13.87
C PHE A 273 4.77 4.39 15.04
N THR A 274 4.81 5.08 16.18
CA THR A 274 5.64 4.71 17.35
C THR A 274 5.22 3.41 18.02
N ASN A 275 3.94 3.03 17.98
CA ASN A 275 3.46 1.77 18.54
C ASN A 275 2.29 1.20 17.71
N PRO A 276 2.56 0.73 16.47
CA PRO A 276 1.51 0.35 15.54
C PRO A 276 0.64 -0.79 16.06
N GLY A 277 1.24 -1.76 16.76
CA GLY A 277 0.48 -2.86 17.37
C GLY A 277 -0.54 -2.40 18.41
N ALA A 278 -0.24 -1.37 19.21
CA ALA A 278 -1.20 -0.81 20.16
C ALA A 278 -2.28 0.02 19.46
N ALA A 279 -1.93 0.74 18.39
CA ALA A 279 -2.87 1.49 17.57
C ALA A 279 -3.89 0.55 16.88
N VAL A 280 -3.42 -0.51 16.23
CA VAL A 280 -4.25 -1.58 15.64
C VAL A 280 -5.12 -2.24 16.69
N SER A 281 -4.54 -2.59 17.85
CA SER A 281 -5.31 -3.20 18.94
C SER A 281 -6.43 -2.27 19.45
N LYS A 282 -6.16 -0.96 19.56
CA LYS A 282 -7.18 0.03 19.94
C LYS A 282 -8.25 0.18 18.86
N HIS A 283 -7.86 0.27 17.59
CA HIS A 283 -8.77 0.41 16.47
C HIS A 283 -9.78 -0.75 16.42
N ILE A 284 -9.29 -1.99 16.55
CA ILE A 284 -10.16 -3.18 16.58
C ILE A 284 -11.04 -3.17 17.83
N ARG A 285 -10.50 -2.91 19.03
CA ARG A 285 -11.29 -2.89 20.28
C ARG A 285 -12.41 -1.85 20.24
N ASP A 286 -12.14 -0.64 19.77
CA ASP A 286 -13.14 0.43 19.74
C ASP A 286 -14.18 0.21 18.62
N GLY A 287 -13.78 -0.50 17.57
CA GLY A 287 -14.63 -0.91 16.46
C GLY A 287 -15.36 -2.23 16.72
N ILE A 288 -15.16 -3.21 15.84
CA ILE A 288 -15.89 -4.50 15.87
C ILE A 288 -15.54 -5.35 17.09
N GLY A 289 -14.35 -5.18 17.66
CA GLY A 289 -13.85 -5.91 18.82
C GLY A 289 -14.63 -5.65 20.10
N ARG A 290 -15.32 -4.51 20.23
CA ARG A 290 -16.13 -4.16 21.42
C ARG A 290 -17.24 -5.17 21.73
N LEU A 291 -17.60 -6.00 20.75
CA LEU A 291 -18.63 -7.03 20.87
C LEU A 291 -18.09 -8.36 21.43
N TYR A 292 -16.78 -8.45 21.68
CA TYR A 292 -16.11 -9.70 22.01
C TYR A 292 -15.16 -9.52 23.19
N GLU A 293 -15.13 -10.50 24.08
CA GLU A 293 -14.10 -10.59 25.10
C GLU A 293 -12.73 -10.99 24.49
N GLU A 294 -12.77 -11.97 23.60
CA GLU A 294 -11.65 -12.38 22.75
C GLU A 294 -12.08 -12.27 21.30
N PHE A 295 -11.36 -11.47 20.52
CA PHE A 295 -11.76 -11.19 19.15
C PHE A 295 -11.57 -12.43 18.26
N PRO A 296 -12.63 -12.90 17.56
CA PRO A 296 -12.53 -14.06 16.69
C PRO A 296 -11.92 -13.67 15.33
N CYS A 297 -10.64 -13.96 15.15
CA CYS A 297 -9.95 -13.80 13.88
C CYS A 297 -10.37 -14.88 12.88
N THR A 298 -10.41 -14.52 11.59
CA THR A 298 -10.41 -15.48 10.49
C THR A 298 -9.12 -16.29 10.53
N ARG A 299 -9.19 -17.61 10.33
CA ARG A 299 -8.01 -18.48 10.25
C ARG A 299 -6.98 -17.94 9.27
N LEU A 300 -5.71 -17.98 9.64
CA LEU A 300 -4.65 -17.33 8.89
C LEU A 300 -4.50 -17.94 7.49
N GLU A 301 -4.57 -19.27 7.38
CA GLU A 301 -4.55 -19.96 6.10
C GLU A 301 -5.70 -19.49 5.20
N SER A 302 -6.93 -19.51 5.72
CA SER A 302 -8.12 -19.08 4.99
C SER A 302 -8.04 -17.62 4.56
N LEU A 303 -7.52 -16.74 5.43
CA LEU A 303 -7.36 -15.32 5.14
C LEU A 303 -6.33 -15.07 4.02
N LEU A 304 -5.13 -15.65 4.15
CA LEU A 304 -4.02 -15.39 3.23
C LEU A 304 -4.22 -16.03 1.85
N THR A 305 -5.07 -17.06 1.77
CA THR A 305 -5.44 -17.74 0.52
C THR A 305 -6.76 -17.26 -0.08
N LEU A 306 -7.47 -16.35 0.59
CA LEU A 306 -8.78 -15.87 0.15
C LEU A 306 -8.67 -15.08 -1.16
N GLU A 307 -9.40 -15.50 -2.18
CA GLU A 307 -9.47 -14.77 -3.45
C GLU A 307 -10.48 -13.63 -3.39
N LEU A 308 -10.25 -12.58 -4.19
CA LEU A 308 -11.09 -11.39 -4.23
C LEU A 308 -12.57 -11.69 -4.49
N ARG A 309 -12.88 -12.65 -5.38
CA ARG A 309 -14.26 -13.05 -5.66
C ARG A 309 -14.96 -13.58 -4.41
N MET A 310 -14.26 -14.44 -3.66
CA MET A 310 -14.80 -15.03 -2.43
C MET A 310 -14.88 -14.01 -1.31
N TRP A 311 -13.88 -13.11 -1.19
CA TRP A 311 -13.93 -11.97 -0.27
C TRP A 311 -15.19 -11.12 -0.51
N ASN A 312 -15.44 -10.73 -1.76
CA ASN A 312 -16.61 -9.94 -2.13
C ASN A 312 -17.94 -10.68 -1.87
N GLN A 313 -17.98 -12.00 -2.10
CA GLN A 313 -19.15 -12.83 -1.81
C GLN A 313 -19.41 -12.93 -0.30
N ILE A 314 -18.39 -13.13 0.52
CA ILE A 314 -18.53 -13.17 1.98
C ILE A 314 -19.07 -11.82 2.47
N ASN A 315 -18.52 -10.72 1.95
CA ASN A 315 -18.86 -9.37 2.38
C ASN A 315 -20.27 -8.95 1.98
N SER A 316 -20.86 -9.53 0.93
CA SER A 316 -22.23 -9.24 0.52
C SER A 316 -23.29 -9.98 1.34
N VAL A 317 -22.92 -11.06 2.04
CA VAL A 317 -23.87 -11.94 2.74
C VAL A 317 -23.81 -11.80 4.26
N ASP A 318 -22.62 -11.63 4.85
CA ASP A 318 -22.45 -11.57 6.30
C ASP A 318 -21.60 -10.35 6.70
N PRO A 319 -22.24 -9.25 7.13
CA PRO A 319 -21.54 -8.04 7.58
C PRO A 319 -20.59 -8.27 8.77
N ARG A 320 -20.90 -9.22 9.67
CA ARG A 320 -20.02 -9.50 10.82
C ARG A 320 -18.78 -10.25 10.37
N ARG A 321 -18.94 -11.25 9.51
CA ARG A 321 -17.81 -11.98 8.92
C ARG A 321 -16.96 -11.08 8.03
N SER A 322 -17.58 -10.15 7.31
CA SER A 322 -16.88 -9.09 6.58
C SER A 322 -15.96 -8.32 7.50
N LEU A 323 -16.49 -7.67 8.54
CA LEU A 323 -15.69 -6.88 9.49
C LEU A 323 -14.59 -7.71 10.18
N ARG A 324 -14.82 -9.00 10.43
CA ARG A 324 -13.77 -9.91 10.94
C ARG A 324 -12.63 -10.12 9.93
N ASN A 325 -12.93 -10.25 8.64
CA ASN A 325 -11.90 -10.36 7.61
C ASN A 325 -11.03 -9.11 7.54
N TYR A 326 -11.63 -7.92 7.55
CA TYR A 326 -10.90 -6.64 7.57
C TYR A 326 -9.97 -6.53 8.78
N ALA A 327 -10.48 -6.74 9.99
CA ALA A 327 -9.67 -6.71 11.21
C ALA A 327 -8.58 -7.81 11.24
N SER A 328 -8.87 -9.00 10.71
CA SER A 328 -7.85 -10.07 10.63
C SER A 328 -6.74 -9.74 9.62
N ALA A 329 -7.10 -9.08 8.51
CA ALA A 329 -6.16 -8.57 7.52
C ALA A 329 -5.26 -7.45 8.10
N GLU A 330 -5.86 -6.51 8.84
CA GLU A 330 -5.15 -5.45 9.57
C GLU A 330 -4.10 -6.05 10.54
N ILE A 331 -4.52 -7.04 11.33
CA ILE A 331 -3.66 -7.77 12.26
C ILE A 331 -2.50 -8.45 11.52
N ALA A 332 -2.79 -9.17 10.44
CA ALA A 332 -1.78 -9.90 9.68
C ALA A 332 -0.73 -8.93 9.10
N VAL A 333 -1.16 -7.83 8.48
CA VAL A 333 -0.26 -6.80 7.97
C VAL A 333 0.60 -6.22 9.10
N CYS A 334 -0.01 -5.82 10.22
CA CYS A 334 0.74 -5.27 11.35
C CYS A 334 1.77 -6.25 11.92
N TYR A 335 1.39 -7.53 12.06
CA TYR A 335 2.29 -8.58 12.55
C TYR A 335 3.50 -8.77 11.63
N PHE A 336 3.25 -8.96 10.33
CA PHE A 336 4.33 -9.19 9.36
C PHE A 336 5.24 -7.97 9.15
N MET A 337 4.74 -6.76 9.40
CA MET A 337 5.55 -5.55 9.37
C MET A 337 6.46 -5.39 10.59
N HIS A 338 5.94 -5.68 11.79
CA HIS A 338 6.53 -5.16 13.03
C HIS A 338 6.92 -6.21 14.08
N ALA A 339 6.49 -7.46 13.92
CA ALA A 339 6.65 -8.48 14.97
C ALA A 339 7.18 -9.82 14.45
N ASP A 340 6.95 -10.15 13.19
CA ASP A 340 7.42 -11.39 12.61
C ASP A 340 8.96 -11.45 12.52
N GLY A 341 9.54 -12.59 12.92
CA GLY A 341 10.99 -12.80 12.90
C GLY A 341 11.74 -11.78 13.77
N ALA A 342 12.64 -11.00 13.15
CA ALA A 342 13.40 -9.95 13.83
C ALA A 342 12.59 -8.68 14.15
N GLY A 343 11.31 -8.62 13.74
CA GLY A 343 10.45 -7.46 13.94
C GLY A 343 10.78 -6.27 13.03
N ASP A 344 11.57 -6.49 11.97
CA ASP A 344 12.01 -5.45 11.03
C ASP A 344 11.22 -5.45 9.71
N GLY A 345 10.29 -6.40 9.53
CA GLY A 345 9.46 -6.56 8.34
C GLY A 345 10.22 -7.05 7.11
N SER A 346 11.48 -7.47 7.24
CA SER A 346 12.36 -7.82 6.12
C SER A 346 11.80 -8.90 5.20
N HIS A 347 11.21 -9.95 5.78
CA HIS A 347 10.58 -11.02 5.03
C HIS A 347 9.28 -10.60 4.35
N PHE A 348 8.50 -9.73 5.00
CA PHE A 348 7.27 -9.21 4.42
C PHE A 348 7.55 -8.29 3.23
N ILE A 349 8.55 -7.43 3.37
CA ILE A 349 9.06 -6.59 2.27
C ILE A 349 9.54 -7.48 1.12
N SER A 350 10.31 -8.52 1.41
CA SER A 350 10.78 -9.47 0.40
C SER A 350 9.62 -10.19 -0.29
N TRP A 351 8.59 -10.58 0.45
CA TRP A 351 7.37 -11.18 -0.09
C TRP A 351 6.65 -10.26 -1.09
N ILE A 352 6.44 -8.98 -0.74
CA ILE A 352 5.80 -7.98 -1.61
C ILE A 352 6.55 -7.85 -2.95
N HIS A 353 7.87 -7.71 -2.89
CA HIS A 353 8.70 -7.48 -4.09
C HIS A 353 8.95 -8.75 -4.91
N ASP A 354 9.04 -9.93 -4.29
CA ASP A 354 9.10 -11.21 -4.99
C ASP A 354 7.77 -11.50 -5.70
N LEU A 355 6.63 -11.19 -5.06
CA LEU A 355 5.30 -11.30 -5.69
C LEU A 355 5.21 -10.40 -6.92
N LYS A 356 5.68 -9.16 -6.82
CA LYS A 356 5.70 -8.22 -7.94
C LYS A 356 6.46 -8.75 -9.14
N ARG A 357 7.65 -9.30 -8.92
CA ARG A 357 8.46 -9.90 -10.00
C ARG A 357 7.78 -11.13 -10.59
N ALA A 358 7.19 -11.96 -9.74
CA ALA A 358 6.49 -13.17 -10.18
C ALA A 358 5.21 -12.84 -10.96
N ALA A 359 4.44 -11.82 -10.56
CA ALA A 359 3.19 -11.44 -11.23
C ALA A 359 3.39 -11.08 -12.71
N ARG A 360 4.58 -10.59 -13.08
CA ARG A 360 4.93 -10.23 -14.46
C ARG A 360 5.16 -11.45 -15.37
N SER A 361 5.42 -12.63 -14.83
CA SER A 361 5.84 -13.82 -15.59
C SER A 361 5.02 -15.08 -15.29
N ALA A 362 4.12 -15.07 -14.29
CA ALA A 362 3.48 -16.28 -13.80
C ALA A 362 2.36 -16.84 -14.69
N GLY A 363 1.68 -16.00 -15.49
CA GLY A 363 0.53 -16.42 -16.29
C GLY A 363 -0.49 -17.24 -15.47
N ASN A 364 -0.89 -18.40 -15.98
CA ASN A 364 -1.83 -19.31 -15.31
C ASN A 364 -1.28 -19.97 -14.03
N ASN A 365 0.04 -19.96 -13.81
CA ASN A 365 0.67 -20.54 -12.62
C ASN A 365 0.65 -19.57 -11.42
N TRP A 366 -0.03 -18.43 -11.54
CA TRP A 366 -0.05 -17.39 -10.52
C TRP A 366 -0.53 -17.87 -9.13
N PRO A 367 -1.60 -18.67 -8.99
CA PRO A 367 -2.04 -19.16 -7.68
C PRO A 367 -0.96 -19.98 -6.95
N ALA A 368 -0.34 -20.94 -7.64
CA ALA A 368 0.71 -21.77 -7.04
C ALA A 368 1.97 -20.94 -6.73
N ARG A 369 2.33 -19.98 -7.59
CA ARG A 369 3.48 -19.08 -7.36
C ARG A 369 3.26 -18.19 -6.14
N LYS A 370 2.05 -17.64 -5.95
CA LYS A 370 1.67 -16.88 -4.74
C LYS A 370 1.83 -17.74 -3.48
N ARG A 371 1.34 -18.99 -3.52
CA ARG A 371 1.44 -19.93 -2.40
C ARG A 371 2.90 -20.22 -2.06
N ALA A 372 3.73 -20.59 -3.04
CA ALA A 372 5.15 -20.87 -2.83
C ALA A 372 5.92 -19.66 -2.25
N LEU A 373 5.60 -18.44 -2.68
CA LEU A 373 6.21 -17.23 -2.12
C LEU A 373 5.73 -16.92 -0.70
N THR A 374 4.47 -17.23 -0.39
CA THR A 374 3.90 -17.14 0.96
C THR A 374 4.57 -18.14 1.91
N GLU A 375 4.75 -19.39 1.47
CA GLU A 375 5.48 -20.42 2.20
C GLU A 375 6.95 -20.00 2.45
N LYS A 376 7.63 -19.54 1.39
CA LYS A 376 9.02 -19.09 1.43
C LYS A 376 9.26 -17.94 2.41
N HIS A 377 8.39 -16.92 2.39
CA HIS A 377 8.66 -15.66 3.09
C HIS A 377 7.85 -15.46 4.35
N LEU A 378 6.56 -15.84 4.36
CA LEU A 378 5.67 -15.59 5.49
C LEU A 378 5.62 -16.77 6.45
N LEU A 379 5.60 -18.01 5.96
CA LEU A 379 5.61 -19.19 6.84
C LEU A 379 7.02 -19.58 7.27
N ARG A 380 8.00 -19.59 6.35
CA ARG A 380 9.41 -19.91 6.63
C ARG A 380 9.58 -21.24 7.39
N GLY A 381 8.82 -22.25 6.98
CA GLY A 381 8.83 -23.58 7.61
C GLY A 381 7.91 -23.74 8.81
N ARG A 382 7.31 -22.66 9.33
CA ARG A 382 6.29 -22.72 10.38
C ARG A 382 4.94 -23.16 9.80
N SER A 383 4.17 -23.90 10.58
CA SER A 383 2.77 -24.16 10.34
C SER A 383 1.92 -22.90 10.52
N TRP A 384 0.73 -22.88 9.92
CA TRP A 384 -0.25 -21.81 10.14
C TRP A 384 -0.58 -21.58 11.62
N SER A 385 -0.72 -22.68 12.39
CA SER A 385 -1.06 -22.61 13.81
C SER A 385 0.06 -21.99 14.66
N GLU A 386 1.32 -22.21 14.29
CA GLU A 386 2.46 -21.58 14.98
C GLU A 386 2.42 -20.06 14.76
N VAL A 387 2.22 -19.61 13.51
CA VAL A 387 2.10 -18.18 13.20
C VAL A 387 0.88 -17.55 13.87
N GLU A 388 -0.27 -18.23 13.90
CA GLU A 388 -1.46 -17.81 14.67
C GLU A 388 -1.14 -17.65 16.18
N GLY A 389 -0.32 -18.55 16.74
CA GLY A 389 0.16 -18.48 18.13
C GLY A 389 1.07 -17.27 18.38
N GLU A 390 1.99 -16.98 17.46
CA GLU A 390 2.87 -15.80 17.51
C GLU A 390 2.06 -14.50 17.43
N ILE A 391 1.08 -14.42 16.52
CA ILE A 391 0.16 -13.28 16.41
C ILE A 391 -0.61 -13.08 17.72
N ARG A 392 -1.14 -14.15 18.32
CA ARG A 392 -1.85 -14.07 19.62
C ARG A 392 -0.94 -13.52 20.71
N LYS A 393 0.30 -14.00 20.80
CA LYS A 393 1.28 -13.51 21.79
C LYS A 393 1.60 -12.03 21.58
N PHE A 394 1.84 -11.62 20.33
CA PHE A 394 2.09 -10.22 19.97
C PHE A 394 0.93 -9.31 20.38
N LEU A 395 -0.31 -9.65 19.99
CA LEU A 395 -1.48 -8.82 20.29
C LEU A 395 -1.83 -8.77 21.77
N ARG A 396 -1.61 -9.86 22.51
CA ARG A 396 -1.82 -9.89 23.97
C ARG A 396 -0.97 -8.83 24.67
N GLN A 397 0.28 -8.66 24.24
CA GLN A 397 1.18 -7.61 24.75
C GLN A 397 0.73 -6.18 24.37
N LYS A 398 -0.16 -6.05 23.38
CA LYS A 398 -0.75 -4.79 22.92
C LYS A 398 -2.20 -4.59 23.42
N GLY A 399 -2.64 -5.46 24.33
CA GLY A 399 -3.93 -5.38 25.01
C GLY A 399 -5.12 -5.91 24.19
N LEU A 400 -4.89 -6.70 23.15
CA LEU A 400 -5.97 -7.35 22.39
C LEU A 400 -5.84 -8.87 22.54
N ARG A 401 -6.89 -9.51 23.07
CA ARG A 401 -7.01 -10.97 23.08
C ARG A 401 -7.69 -11.43 21.79
N VAL A 402 -7.10 -12.43 21.15
CA VAL A 402 -7.63 -12.99 19.89
C VAL A 402 -7.64 -14.51 19.91
N VAL A 403 -8.61 -15.08 19.20
CA VAL A 403 -8.71 -16.51 18.92
C VAL A 403 -8.81 -16.73 17.42
N PHE A 404 -8.18 -17.79 16.94
CA PHE A 404 -8.31 -18.24 15.55
C PHE A 404 -9.13 -19.53 15.61
N SER A 405 -10.45 -19.39 15.52
CA SER A 405 -11.38 -20.51 15.59
C SER A 405 -11.58 -21.16 14.21
N ARG A 406 -12.00 -22.43 14.21
CA ARG A 406 -12.27 -23.24 13.01
C ARG A 406 -13.26 -22.60 12.05
#